data_AF-A0A6P5YMD2-F1
#
_entry.id   AF-A0A6P5YMD2-F1
#
_cell.length_a   1.000
_cell.length_b   1.000
_cell.length_c   1.000
_cell.angle_alpha   90.00
_cell.angle_beta   90.00
_cell.angle_gamma   90.00
#
_symmetry.space_group_name_H-M   'P 1'
#
loop_
_entity.id
_entity.type
_entity.pdbx_description
1 polymer ?
#
loop_
_entity_poly.entity_id
_entity_poly.type
_entity_poly.pdbx_seq_one_letter_code
_entity_poly.pdbx_strand_id
1 'polypeptide(L)'
;MAIISLNLVIFLALSFLSISHSTFHSTLASTTTTAATAPPPLFTISQAQQPPQDYLPDHAIFSHTSVLAPILSHLGFNELATAAPSLYSESTTATALSGPYTIFAPSDSSVRTCISCSTPSLLREHMVPGLFTADYLRKLTFGTKIETLSPGRCITVTSSSSNQTNLTVHKIFVGGVEITHPDLFNNGLIIIHGLQGYIAPLSPFSCEVERMTSLSFPFHYDRSQNNQLPQQQDVALMQFMLRDAILRLRNNGFSILSIAMKIKYAELVSLNNVTIFALDDASIFSGSYSYINNIRFHIVPNQFLTIADLERLPVGTTLTTLDRGQSLVVTTAGGIINNPMMRINYVRIKAADVIRNLNVIVHSIYLPFPHVHPMVGASDSMLGGGSQTSTVPGIDGACESLDEQGGCGLSQINHVTAQVKPHMPEIEDHHGL
;
A
#
# COMPACT_ATOMS: atom_id res chain seq x y z
N MET A 1 2.93 -50.93 -15.79
CA MET A 1 2.97 -49.65 -15.05
C MET A 1 1.54 -49.18 -14.76
N ALA A 2 0.80 -49.88 -13.89
CA ALA A 2 -0.60 -49.53 -13.56
C ALA A 2 -1.08 -50.04 -12.18
N ILE A 3 -0.19 -50.53 -11.32
CA ILE A 3 -0.59 -51.19 -10.05
C ILE A 3 -0.25 -50.34 -8.82
N ILE A 4 0.50 -49.24 -8.97
CA ILE A 4 0.94 -48.40 -7.85
C ILE A 4 -0.14 -47.37 -7.43
N SER A 5 -1.17 -47.13 -8.25
CA SER A 5 -2.15 -46.05 -8.00
C SER A 5 -3.29 -46.42 -7.05
N LEU A 6 -3.53 -47.71 -6.75
CA LEU A 6 -4.71 -48.12 -5.95
C LEU A 6 -4.44 -48.15 -4.44
N ASN A 7 -3.20 -48.47 -4.03
CA ASN A 7 -2.83 -48.54 -2.62
C ASN A 7 -2.73 -47.15 -1.95
N LEU A 8 -2.48 -46.08 -2.73
CA LEU A 8 -2.43 -44.72 -2.22
C LEU A 8 -3.84 -44.16 -1.89
N VAL A 9 -4.85 -44.59 -2.64
CA VAL A 9 -6.25 -44.15 -2.45
C VAL A 9 -6.89 -44.84 -1.23
N ILE A 10 -6.52 -46.09 -0.95
CA ILE A 10 -7.00 -46.83 0.22
C ILE A 10 -6.40 -46.28 1.53
N PHE A 11 -5.14 -45.84 1.51
CA PHE A 11 -4.51 -45.20 2.67
C PHE A 11 -5.09 -43.82 2.98
N LEU A 12 -5.51 -43.07 1.97
CA LEU A 12 -6.18 -41.77 2.15
C LEU A 12 -7.62 -41.91 2.66
N ALA A 13 -8.34 -42.98 2.31
CA ALA A 13 -9.70 -43.21 2.81
C ALA A 13 -9.74 -43.70 4.28
N LEU A 14 -8.69 -44.39 4.75
CA LEU A 14 -8.61 -44.91 6.12
C LEU A 14 -8.14 -43.87 7.16
N SER A 15 -7.55 -42.74 6.75
CA SER A 15 -7.18 -41.67 7.68
C SER A 15 -8.35 -40.75 8.07
N PHE A 16 -9.47 -40.78 7.33
CA PHE A 16 -10.65 -39.97 7.62
C PHE A 16 -11.66 -40.65 8.57
N LEU A 17 -11.46 -41.91 8.97
CA LEU A 17 -12.37 -42.62 9.88
C LEU A 17 -11.90 -42.71 11.34
N SER A 18 -10.75 -42.14 11.71
CA SER A 18 -10.10 -42.38 13.01
C SER A 18 -10.09 -41.21 14.02
N ILE A 19 -10.97 -40.21 13.88
CA ILE A 19 -11.15 -39.18 14.93
C ILE A 19 -12.63 -39.04 15.29
N SER A 20 -13.22 -40.11 15.84
CA SER A 20 -14.48 -40.05 16.57
C SER A 20 -14.49 -41.22 17.53
N HIS A 21 -13.94 -41.05 18.73
CA HIS A 21 -14.27 -41.81 19.95
C HIS A 21 -13.31 -41.41 21.07
N SER A 22 -13.77 -40.59 22.01
CA SER A 22 -13.32 -40.65 23.40
C SER A 22 -14.54 -40.64 24.30
N THR A 23 -15.06 -41.84 24.54
CA THR A 23 -15.85 -42.18 25.72
C THR A 23 -14.91 -42.23 26.92
N PHE A 24 -15.21 -41.45 27.97
CA PHE A 24 -14.81 -41.82 29.34
C PHE A 24 -16.07 -42.05 30.17
N HIS A 25 -16.14 -43.25 30.74
CA HIS A 25 -17.25 -43.82 31.47
C HIS A 25 -16.98 -43.70 32.99
N SER A 26 -17.99 -43.21 33.70
CA SER A 26 -18.48 -43.63 35.03
C SER A 26 -17.52 -43.95 36.19
N THR A 27 -17.72 -43.25 37.30
CA THR A 27 -17.77 -43.87 38.64
C THR A 27 -18.92 -43.30 39.46
N LEU A 28 -19.84 -44.21 39.80
CA LEU A 28 -20.97 -44.07 40.70
C LEU A 28 -20.46 -44.16 42.14
N ALA A 29 -20.82 -43.19 43.00
CA ALA A 29 -20.78 -43.36 44.44
C ALA A 29 -22.09 -42.82 45.02
N SER A 30 -22.96 -43.76 45.36
CA SER A 30 -24.20 -43.55 46.07
C SER A 30 -23.90 -43.28 47.55
N THR A 31 -24.42 -42.19 48.09
CA THR A 31 -24.76 -42.10 49.52
C THR A 31 -26.16 -41.52 49.66
N THR A 32 -27.05 -42.41 50.07
CA THR A 32 -28.41 -42.13 50.51
C THR A 32 -28.39 -41.53 51.90
N THR A 33 -29.07 -40.41 52.10
CA THR A 33 -29.75 -40.13 53.37
C THR A 33 -31.01 -39.28 53.13
N THR A 34 -32.09 -39.81 53.66
CA THR A 34 -33.51 -39.41 53.60
C THR A 34 -33.86 -38.22 54.50
N ALA A 35 -34.78 -37.36 54.05
CA ALA A 35 -35.93 -36.79 54.78
C ALA A 35 -36.53 -35.62 53.97
N ALA A 36 -37.69 -35.76 53.32
CA ALA A 36 -39.05 -35.56 53.84
C ALA A 36 -39.64 -34.14 53.54
N THR A 37 -40.55 -34.11 52.54
CA THR A 37 -41.84 -33.36 52.46
C THR A 37 -41.94 -31.86 52.80
N ALA A 38 -42.31 -31.02 51.80
CA ALA A 38 -43.50 -30.12 51.74
C ALA A 38 -43.39 -29.01 50.64
N PRO A 39 -44.51 -28.43 50.13
CA PRO A 39 -44.61 -27.66 48.86
C PRO A 39 -44.45 -26.12 49.02
N PRO A 40 -44.49 -25.30 47.93
CA PRO A 40 -43.83 -23.98 47.88
C PRO A 40 -44.76 -22.82 48.28
N PRO A 41 -44.20 -21.62 48.60
CA PRO A 41 -44.96 -20.39 48.50
C PRO A 41 -44.35 -19.37 47.53
N LEU A 42 -45.22 -18.93 46.62
CA LEU A 42 -45.51 -17.57 46.17
C LEU A 42 -44.52 -16.42 46.41
N PHE A 43 -44.32 -15.69 45.31
CA PHE A 43 -43.78 -14.33 45.16
C PHE A 43 -44.04 -13.36 46.33
N THR A 44 -43.02 -12.57 46.65
CA THR A 44 -43.20 -11.29 47.36
C THR A 44 -42.26 -10.24 46.76
N ILE A 45 -42.84 -9.15 46.28
CA ILE A 45 -42.17 -7.93 45.82
C ILE A 45 -41.63 -7.22 47.07
N SER A 46 -40.35 -6.83 47.07
CA SER A 46 -39.80 -5.90 48.07
C SER A 46 -39.12 -4.73 47.38
N GLN A 47 -39.64 -3.53 47.65
CA GLN A 47 -39.13 -2.24 47.18
C GLN A 47 -38.07 -1.68 48.14
N ALA A 48 -37.06 -1.07 47.52
CA ALA A 48 -36.28 0.10 47.94
C ALA A 48 -35.37 0.01 49.18
N GLN A 49 -34.06 0.06 48.92
CA GLN A 49 -33.12 0.86 49.73
C GLN A 49 -31.98 1.40 48.84
N GLN A 50 -31.83 2.73 48.84
CA GLN A 50 -30.92 3.53 48.02
C GLN A 50 -29.74 4.00 48.87
N PRO A 51 -28.46 3.95 48.41
CA PRO A 51 -27.35 4.67 49.03
C PRO A 51 -27.11 6.05 48.38
N PRO A 52 -26.30 6.93 49.02
CA PRO A 52 -26.47 8.38 48.95
C PRO A 52 -25.92 9.04 47.69
N GLN A 53 -26.54 10.16 47.33
CA GLN A 53 -26.12 11.05 46.26
C GLN A 53 -24.95 11.94 46.68
N ASP A 54 -23.86 11.88 45.91
CA ASP A 54 -22.91 12.97 45.79
C ASP A 54 -23.12 13.68 44.44
N TYR A 55 -23.24 15.00 44.52
CA TYR A 55 -23.47 15.95 43.43
C TYR A 55 -22.21 16.15 42.58
N LEU A 56 -22.33 16.05 41.24
CA LEU A 56 -21.68 16.85 40.16
C LEU A 56 -21.55 16.05 38.84
N PRO A 57 -21.56 16.69 37.66
CA PRO A 57 -22.58 17.52 37.03
C PRO A 57 -23.25 16.79 35.84
N ASP A 58 -24.42 17.28 35.44
CA ASP A 58 -25.12 16.95 34.19
C ASP A 58 -24.16 16.94 33.00
N HIS A 59 -23.77 15.76 32.49
CA HIS A 59 -23.43 15.44 31.10
C HIS A 59 -23.29 13.91 30.94
N ALA A 60 -24.25 13.13 31.43
CA ALA A 60 -24.36 11.72 31.05
C ALA A 60 -25.07 11.64 29.69
N ILE A 61 -24.31 11.91 28.62
CA ILE A 61 -24.67 11.43 27.28
C ILE A 61 -24.76 9.91 27.43
N PHE A 62 -25.97 9.35 27.36
CA PHE A 62 -26.18 7.91 27.33
C PHE A 62 -25.20 7.32 26.31
N SER A 63 -24.27 6.47 26.74
CA SER A 63 -23.40 5.75 25.80
C SER A 63 -24.28 4.78 25.00
N HIS A 64 -24.88 5.24 23.91
CA HIS A 64 -25.71 4.49 22.94
C HIS A 64 -24.99 3.27 22.32
N THR A 65 -23.74 3.09 22.72
CA THR A 65 -22.80 2.05 22.32
C THR A 65 -22.80 0.85 23.27
N SER A 66 -23.12 1.01 24.56
CA SER A 66 -23.15 -0.12 25.51
C SER A 66 -24.25 -1.14 25.22
N VAL A 67 -25.25 -0.74 24.42
CA VAL A 67 -26.41 -1.56 24.06
C VAL A 67 -26.23 -2.38 22.77
N LEU A 68 -25.15 -2.14 22.01
CA LEU A 68 -24.96 -2.78 20.70
C LEU A 68 -24.77 -4.31 20.80
N ALA A 69 -23.90 -4.78 21.70
CA ALA A 69 -23.64 -6.21 21.85
C ALA A 69 -24.89 -7.00 22.28
N PRO A 70 -25.68 -6.53 23.28
CA PRO A 70 -26.96 -7.16 23.61
C PRO A 70 -27.93 -7.21 22.43
N ILE A 71 -28.09 -6.12 21.67
CA ILE A 71 -28.98 -6.07 20.51
C ILE A 71 -28.56 -7.11 19.46
N LEU A 72 -27.28 -7.15 19.08
CA LEU A 72 -26.77 -8.12 18.10
C LEU A 72 -26.97 -9.56 18.55
N SER A 73 -26.69 -9.86 19.83
CA SER A 73 -26.88 -11.21 20.38
C SER A 73 -28.35 -11.63 20.39
N HIS A 74 -29.27 -10.71 20.73
CA HIS A 74 -30.71 -10.98 20.73
C HIS A 74 -31.27 -11.24 19.32
N LEU A 75 -30.70 -10.58 18.31
CA LEU A 75 -31.02 -10.80 16.90
C LEU A 75 -30.33 -12.05 16.30
N GLY A 76 -29.50 -12.75 17.07
CA GLY A 76 -28.82 -13.97 16.65
C GLY A 76 -27.48 -13.77 15.93
N PHE A 77 -26.88 -12.57 16.01
CA PHE A 77 -25.55 -12.25 15.48
C PHE A 77 -24.48 -12.30 16.57
N ASN A 78 -24.25 -13.48 17.15
CA ASN A 78 -23.37 -13.64 18.30
C ASN A 78 -21.91 -13.35 17.98
N GLU A 79 -21.43 -13.72 16.78
CA GLU A 79 -20.04 -13.47 16.37
C GLU A 79 -19.77 -11.95 16.36
N LEU A 80 -20.68 -11.16 15.78
CA LEU A 80 -20.58 -9.71 15.76
C LEU A 80 -20.75 -9.10 17.15
N ALA A 81 -21.65 -9.65 17.98
CA ALA A 81 -21.86 -9.19 19.35
C ALA A 81 -20.58 -9.30 20.19
N THR A 82 -19.78 -10.36 20.03
CA THR A 82 -18.50 -10.51 20.74
C THR A 82 -17.45 -9.49 20.29
N ALA A 83 -17.52 -9.01 19.05
CA ALA A 83 -16.61 -8.02 18.51
C ALA A 83 -17.01 -6.56 18.82
N ALA A 84 -18.27 -6.30 19.18
CA ALA A 84 -18.75 -4.94 19.45
C ALA A 84 -17.92 -4.16 20.50
N PRO A 85 -17.40 -4.76 21.60
CA PRO A 85 -16.52 -4.07 22.53
C PRO A 85 -15.23 -3.49 21.90
N SER A 86 -14.72 -4.10 20.82
CA SER A 86 -13.49 -3.67 20.14
C SER A 86 -13.64 -2.37 19.33
N LEU A 87 -14.87 -1.89 19.16
CA LEU A 87 -15.16 -0.61 18.49
C LEU A 87 -14.83 0.60 19.37
N TYR A 88 -14.62 0.38 20.68
CA TYR A 88 -14.42 1.45 21.68
C TYR A 88 -12.95 1.74 21.99
N SER A 89 -12.04 0.83 21.65
CA SER A 89 -10.61 0.98 21.92
C SER A 89 -9.92 1.99 21.01
N GLU A 90 -10.59 2.44 19.93
CA GLU A 90 -10.00 3.28 18.90
C GLU A 90 -10.74 4.63 18.83
N SER A 91 -9.99 5.73 19.02
CA SER A 91 -10.56 7.06 19.22
C SER A 91 -11.34 7.59 18.00
N THR A 92 -10.95 7.16 16.79
CA THR A 92 -11.59 7.53 15.51
C THR A 92 -12.92 6.83 15.27
N THR A 93 -13.11 5.60 15.75
CA THR A 93 -14.40 4.89 15.65
C THR A 93 -15.37 5.38 16.71
N ALA A 94 -14.89 5.75 17.89
CA ALA A 94 -15.72 6.27 18.98
C ALA A 94 -16.47 7.56 18.61
N THR A 95 -15.86 8.45 17.81
CA THR A 95 -16.53 9.68 17.33
C THR A 95 -17.56 9.39 16.26
N ALA A 96 -17.30 8.46 15.34
CA ALA A 96 -18.27 8.02 14.32
C ALA A 96 -19.49 7.30 14.94
N LEU A 97 -19.27 6.56 16.04
CA LEU A 97 -20.33 5.91 16.84
C LEU A 97 -21.13 6.90 17.72
N SER A 98 -20.75 8.19 17.77
CA SER A 98 -21.51 9.23 18.46
C SER A 98 -22.73 9.69 17.66
N GLY A 99 -22.80 9.38 16.37
CA GLY A 99 -23.93 9.67 15.49
C GLY A 99 -24.75 8.41 15.18
N PRO A 100 -25.85 8.55 14.41
CA PRO A 100 -26.60 7.38 13.95
C PRO A 100 -25.77 6.53 12.99
N TYR A 101 -25.99 5.22 12.99
CA TYR A 101 -25.27 4.28 12.13
C TYR A 101 -26.15 3.11 11.67
N THR A 102 -25.73 2.47 10.59
CA THR A 102 -26.37 1.27 10.04
C THR A 102 -25.40 0.11 10.02
N ILE A 103 -25.89 -1.09 10.36
CA ILE A 103 -25.12 -2.33 10.36
C ILE A 103 -25.70 -3.28 9.31
N PHE A 104 -24.84 -3.80 8.45
CA PHE A 104 -25.16 -4.89 7.55
C PHE A 104 -24.66 -6.19 8.17
N ALA A 105 -25.49 -6.88 8.95
CA ALA A 105 -25.09 -7.99 9.79
C ALA A 105 -25.06 -9.32 9.01
N PRO A 106 -23.88 -9.91 8.72
CA PRO A 106 -23.77 -11.28 8.24
C PRO A 106 -24.25 -12.27 9.30
N SER A 107 -24.82 -13.40 8.86
CA SER A 107 -25.13 -14.51 9.76
C SER A 107 -23.86 -15.09 10.41
N ASP A 108 -23.98 -15.59 11.63
CA ASP A 108 -22.88 -16.24 12.36
C ASP A 108 -22.22 -17.38 11.55
N SER A 109 -23.02 -18.14 10.77
CA SER A 109 -22.49 -19.17 9.88
C SER A 109 -21.64 -18.58 8.76
N SER A 110 -22.03 -17.44 8.18
CA SER A 110 -21.27 -16.76 7.14
C SER A 110 -19.94 -16.24 7.67
N VAL A 111 -19.93 -15.63 8.86
CA VAL A 111 -18.70 -15.13 9.50
C VAL A 111 -17.69 -16.27 9.71
N ARG A 112 -18.14 -17.43 10.22
CA ARG A 112 -17.28 -18.60 10.46
C ARG A 112 -16.68 -19.21 9.19
N THR A 113 -17.24 -18.95 8.01
CA THR A 113 -16.61 -19.40 6.76
C THR A 113 -15.36 -18.59 6.39
N CYS A 114 -15.19 -17.39 6.95
CA CYS A 114 -14.00 -16.58 6.70
C CYS A 114 -12.90 -16.85 7.72
N ILE A 115 -12.06 -17.86 7.44
CA ILE A 115 -10.97 -18.30 8.32
C ILE A 115 -9.90 -17.21 8.54
N SER A 116 -9.69 -16.33 7.54
CA SER A 116 -8.68 -15.27 7.58
C SER A 116 -9.24 -13.91 8.03
N CYS A 117 -10.54 -13.80 8.31
CA CYS A 117 -11.14 -12.54 8.75
C CYS A 117 -10.92 -12.31 10.24
N SER A 118 -10.62 -11.06 10.61
CA SER A 118 -10.74 -10.58 11.98
C SER A 118 -12.17 -10.10 12.19
N THR A 119 -12.92 -10.70 13.13
CA THR A 119 -14.31 -10.31 13.43
C THR A 119 -14.44 -8.83 13.82
N PRO A 120 -13.53 -8.24 14.63
CA PRO A 120 -13.45 -6.79 14.84
C PRO A 120 -13.35 -5.96 13.55
N SER A 121 -12.44 -6.34 12.64
CA SER A 121 -12.24 -5.64 11.37
C SER A 121 -13.45 -5.79 10.46
N LEU A 122 -14.04 -7.00 10.43
CA LEU A 122 -15.25 -7.31 9.69
C LEU A 122 -16.42 -6.45 10.17
N LEU A 123 -16.63 -6.34 11.48
CA LEU A 123 -17.68 -5.53 12.07
C LEU A 123 -17.56 -4.06 11.64
N ARG A 124 -16.36 -3.48 11.68
CA ARG A 124 -16.13 -2.08 11.23
C ARG A 124 -16.42 -1.87 9.75
N GLU A 125 -16.13 -2.87 8.92
CA GLU A 125 -16.43 -2.83 7.48
C GLU A 125 -17.89 -3.12 7.15
N HIS A 126 -18.67 -3.65 8.09
CA HIS A 126 -20.12 -3.84 7.94
C HIS A 126 -20.95 -2.76 8.63
N MET A 127 -20.30 -1.75 9.23
CA MET A 127 -20.96 -0.59 9.84
C MET A 127 -20.70 0.66 9.01
N VAL A 128 -21.75 1.45 8.78
CA VAL A 128 -21.68 2.72 8.04
C VAL A 128 -22.28 3.87 8.86
N PRO A 129 -21.67 5.06 8.87
CA PRO A 129 -22.28 6.24 9.49
C PRO A 129 -23.53 6.69 8.74
N GLY A 130 -24.64 6.91 9.45
CA GLY A 130 -25.94 7.32 8.91
C GLY A 130 -27.04 6.25 9.03
N LEU A 131 -28.29 6.69 8.89
CA LEU A 131 -29.47 5.81 8.87
C LEU A 131 -29.84 5.46 7.44
N PHE A 132 -29.63 4.21 7.05
CA PHE A 132 -29.96 3.70 5.74
C PHE A 132 -31.08 2.66 5.87
N THR A 133 -32.34 3.11 5.86
CA THR A 133 -33.49 2.18 5.83
C THR A 133 -33.54 1.42 4.51
N ALA A 134 -34.25 0.29 4.44
CA ALA A 134 -34.36 -0.46 3.18
C ALA A 134 -35.05 0.38 2.08
N ASP A 135 -36.02 1.22 2.46
CA ASP A 135 -36.66 2.17 1.55
C ASP A 135 -35.72 3.26 1.04
N TYR A 136 -34.79 3.73 1.89
CA TYR A 136 -33.77 4.69 1.49
C TYR A 136 -32.74 4.04 0.57
N LEU A 137 -32.22 2.87 0.94
CA LEU A 137 -31.27 2.08 0.14
C LEU A 137 -31.83 1.77 -1.26
N ARG A 138 -33.14 1.51 -1.39
CA ARG A 138 -33.80 1.26 -2.68
C ARG A 138 -33.79 2.48 -3.61
N LYS A 139 -33.78 3.68 -3.05
CA LYS A 139 -33.79 4.95 -3.79
C LYS A 139 -32.39 5.45 -4.15
N LEU A 140 -31.35 4.85 -3.57
CA LEU A 140 -29.97 5.19 -3.92
C LEU A 140 -29.70 4.84 -5.38
N THR A 141 -28.84 5.63 -6.01
CA THR A 141 -28.38 5.34 -7.37
C THR A 141 -27.61 4.02 -7.36
N PHE A 142 -27.82 3.22 -8.41
CA PHE A 142 -27.10 1.96 -8.55
C PHE A 142 -25.59 2.20 -8.49
N GLY A 143 -24.89 1.45 -7.64
CA GLY A 143 -23.45 1.58 -7.45
C GLY A 143 -23.03 2.68 -6.46
N THR A 144 -23.98 3.28 -5.71
CA THR A 144 -23.66 4.22 -4.63
C THR A 144 -22.65 3.61 -3.67
N LYS A 145 -21.64 4.38 -3.30
CA LYS A 145 -20.61 3.97 -2.34
C LYS A 145 -20.79 4.67 -1.01
N ILE A 146 -20.75 3.90 0.07
CA ILE A 146 -20.94 4.38 1.43
C ILE A 146 -19.69 4.00 2.22
N GLU A 147 -19.02 4.99 2.79
CA GLU A 147 -17.85 4.77 3.64
C GLU A 147 -18.24 4.04 4.93
N THR A 148 -17.43 3.07 5.33
CA THR A 148 -17.64 2.29 6.54
C THR A 148 -16.93 2.91 7.73
N LEU A 149 -17.03 2.31 8.91
CA LEU A 149 -16.23 2.71 10.07
C LEU A 149 -14.72 2.39 9.90
N SER A 150 -14.32 1.77 8.80
CA SER A 150 -12.92 1.57 8.42
C SER A 150 -12.53 2.63 7.38
N PRO A 151 -11.69 3.63 7.75
CA PRO A 151 -11.39 4.76 6.86
C PRO A 151 -10.90 4.35 5.47
N GLY A 152 -11.42 5.01 4.43
CA GLY A 152 -11.08 4.73 3.03
C GLY A 152 -11.71 3.45 2.44
N ARG A 153 -12.47 2.71 3.25
CA ARG A 153 -13.20 1.51 2.82
C ARG A 153 -14.67 1.84 2.62
N CYS A 154 -15.19 1.59 1.42
CA CYS A 154 -16.57 1.86 1.05
C CYS A 154 -17.27 0.59 0.60
N ILE A 155 -18.47 0.38 1.11
CA ILE A 155 -19.37 -0.64 0.59
C ILE A 155 -20.16 -0.06 -0.59
N THR A 156 -20.36 -0.86 -1.63
CA THR A 156 -21.18 -0.50 -2.79
C THR A 156 -22.60 -1.04 -2.63
N VAL A 157 -23.60 -0.17 -2.83
CA VAL A 157 -25.02 -0.53 -2.84
C VAL A 157 -25.47 -0.74 -4.28
N THR A 158 -26.07 -1.89 -4.56
CA THR A 158 -26.68 -2.20 -5.85
C THR A 158 -28.11 -2.70 -5.64
N SER A 159 -28.93 -2.54 -6.67
CA SER A 159 -30.33 -2.97 -6.63
C SER A 159 -30.68 -3.73 -7.92
N SER A 160 -31.59 -4.69 -7.80
CA SER A 160 -32.14 -5.45 -8.92
C SER A 160 -33.64 -5.53 -8.78
N SER A 161 -34.36 -5.38 -9.89
CA SER A 161 -35.81 -5.57 -9.96
C SER A 161 -36.12 -6.76 -10.86
N SER A 162 -36.85 -7.74 -10.34
CA SER A 162 -37.36 -8.87 -11.13
C SER A 162 -38.87 -8.77 -11.29
N ASN A 163 -39.34 -8.88 -12.53
CA ASN A 163 -40.77 -8.88 -12.84
C ASN A 163 -41.23 -10.34 -12.91
N GLN A 164 -41.77 -10.86 -11.81
CA GLN A 164 -42.43 -12.17 -11.80
C GLN A 164 -43.94 -11.94 -11.67
N THR A 165 -44.70 -12.42 -12.66
CA THR A 165 -46.17 -12.58 -12.63
C THR A 165 -46.91 -11.55 -11.76
N ASN A 166 -46.99 -10.30 -12.23
CA ASN A 166 -47.70 -9.15 -11.63
C ASN A 166 -47.11 -8.56 -10.32
N LEU A 167 -45.94 -9.00 -9.85
CA LEU A 167 -45.25 -8.40 -8.71
C LEU A 167 -43.80 -8.03 -9.09
N THR A 168 -43.45 -6.76 -8.91
CA THR A 168 -42.07 -6.28 -9.04
C THR A 168 -41.33 -6.50 -7.73
N VAL A 169 -40.44 -7.50 -7.68
CA VAL A 169 -39.63 -7.78 -6.49
C VAL A 169 -38.34 -6.97 -6.58
N HIS A 170 -38.14 -6.05 -5.63
CA HIS A 170 -36.90 -5.29 -5.49
C HIS A 170 -35.96 -5.97 -4.51
N LYS A 171 -34.79 -6.35 -4.99
CA LYS A 171 -33.68 -6.89 -4.18
C LYS A 171 -32.60 -5.83 -4.04
N ILE A 172 -32.06 -5.70 -2.84
CA ILE A 172 -30.98 -4.78 -2.51
C ILE A 172 -29.76 -5.60 -2.13
N PHE A 173 -28.61 -5.23 -2.68
CA PHE A 173 -27.34 -5.87 -2.42
C PHE A 173 -26.35 -4.83 -1.90
N VAL A 174 -25.51 -5.27 -0.96
CA VAL A 174 -24.52 -4.44 -0.28
C VAL A 174 -23.21 -5.20 -0.31
N GLY A 175 -22.20 -4.64 -0.98
CA GLY A 175 -20.94 -5.34 -1.24
C GLY A 175 -21.10 -6.59 -2.11
N GLY A 176 -22.18 -6.68 -2.90
CA GLY A 176 -22.53 -7.86 -3.70
C GLY A 176 -23.30 -8.95 -2.94
N VAL A 177 -23.61 -8.74 -1.65
CA VAL A 177 -24.38 -9.67 -0.81
C VAL A 177 -25.82 -9.17 -0.67
N GLU A 178 -26.81 -10.06 -0.81
CA GLU A 178 -28.23 -9.71 -0.69
C GLU A 178 -28.59 -9.36 0.76
N ILE A 179 -29.31 -8.26 0.95
CA ILE A 179 -30.03 -7.98 2.20
C ILE A 179 -31.28 -8.86 2.21
N THR A 180 -31.30 -9.87 3.07
CA THR A 180 -32.45 -10.80 3.19
C THR A 180 -33.42 -10.40 4.28
N HIS A 181 -32.93 -9.70 5.31
CA HIS A 181 -33.75 -9.22 6.43
C HIS A 181 -33.60 -7.70 6.53
N PRO A 182 -34.31 -6.93 5.69
CA PRO A 182 -34.28 -5.48 5.73
C PRO A 182 -34.88 -4.94 7.03
N ASP A 183 -34.28 -3.88 7.58
CA ASP A 183 -34.77 -3.13 8.74
C ASP A 183 -35.10 -4.04 9.96
N LEU A 184 -34.32 -5.11 10.16
CA LEU A 184 -34.49 -6.09 11.23
C LEU A 184 -34.49 -5.44 12.63
N PHE A 185 -33.78 -4.32 12.77
CA PHE A 185 -33.88 -3.43 13.91
C PHE A 185 -33.79 -1.98 13.45
N ASN A 186 -34.60 -1.11 14.03
CA ASN A 186 -34.54 0.34 13.82
C ASN A 186 -35.09 1.05 15.06
N ASN A 187 -34.24 1.79 15.77
CA ASN A 187 -34.64 2.61 16.91
C ASN A 187 -34.41 4.12 16.69
N GLY A 188 -34.21 4.54 15.44
CA GLY A 188 -33.91 5.94 15.09
C GLY A 188 -32.45 6.37 15.34
N LEU A 189 -31.60 5.50 15.89
CA LEU A 189 -30.16 5.71 16.04
C LEU A 189 -29.34 4.60 15.38
N ILE A 190 -29.82 3.37 15.44
CA ILE A 190 -29.19 2.18 14.89
C ILE A 190 -30.19 1.52 13.95
N ILE A 191 -29.76 1.20 12.74
CA ILE A 191 -30.48 0.31 11.83
C ILE A 191 -29.64 -0.95 11.63
N ILE A 192 -30.28 -2.13 11.67
CA ILE A 192 -29.62 -3.40 11.39
C ILE A 192 -30.35 -4.10 10.25
N HIS A 193 -29.61 -4.45 9.21
CA HIS A 193 -30.05 -5.29 8.09
C HIS A 193 -29.36 -6.63 8.19
N GLY A 194 -30.09 -7.74 8.06
CA GLY A 194 -29.50 -9.07 7.99
C GLY A 194 -29.07 -9.42 6.55
N LEU A 195 -27.85 -9.93 6.41
CA LEU A 195 -27.26 -10.39 5.15
C LEU A 195 -27.26 -11.92 5.05
N GLN A 196 -27.43 -12.43 3.84
CA GLN A 196 -27.20 -13.84 3.50
C GLN A 196 -25.81 -14.02 2.89
N GLY A 197 -24.79 -14.06 3.76
CA GLY A 197 -23.38 -14.09 3.39
C GLY A 197 -22.59 -13.06 4.18
N TYR A 198 -21.31 -12.90 3.88
CA TYR A 198 -20.48 -11.83 4.42
C TYR A 198 -19.82 -11.05 3.29
N ILE A 199 -19.57 -9.77 3.53
CA ILE A 199 -18.81 -8.93 2.61
C ILE A 199 -17.33 -9.19 2.89
N ALA A 200 -16.60 -9.68 1.89
CA ALA A 200 -15.16 -9.88 2.01
C ALA A 200 -14.43 -8.57 2.34
N PRO A 201 -13.27 -8.61 3.01
CA PRO A 201 -12.55 -7.40 3.41
C PRO A 201 -12.37 -6.42 2.24
N LEU A 202 -12.87 -5.20 2.43
CA LEU A 202 -12.92 -4.13 1.43
C LEU A 202 -11.52 -3.60 1.14
N SER A 203 -11.24 -3.18 -0.09
CA SER A 203 -9.95 -2.51 -0.36
C SER A 203 -9.83 -1.20 0.44
N PRO A 204 -8.65 -0.86 1.01
CA PRO A 204 -8.36 0.44 1.64
C PRO A 204 -8.59 1.66 0.72
N PHE A 205 -8.79 1.43 -0.57
CA PHE A 205 -9.02 2.46 -1.59
C PHE A 205 -10.43 2.36 -2.20
N SER A 206 -11.34 1.63 -1.59
CA SER A 206 -12.67 1.38 -2.18
C SER A 206 -13.58 2.60 -2.18
N CYS A 207 -13.31 3.60 -1.32
CA CYS A 207 -13.93 4.94 -1.38
C CYS A 207 -13.29 5.86 -2.41
N GLU A 208 -12.02 5.63 -2.73
CA GLU A 208 -11.21 6.48 -3.63
C GLU A 208 -11.54 6.15 -5.08
N VAL A 209 -12.77 6.47 -5.44
CA VAL A 209 -13.34 6.05 -6.71
C VAL A 209 -13.32 7.16 -7.70
N GLU A 210 -13.27 8.45 -7.37
CA GLU A 210 -12.90 9.43 -8.41
C GLU A 210 -11.50 9.19 -9.01
N ARG A 211 -10.61 8.45 -8.33
CA ARG A 211 -9.37 7.90 -8.93
C ARG A 211 -9.54 6.56 -9.64
N MET A 212 -10.56 5.74 -9.34
CA MET A 212 -10.83 4.45 -10.00
C MET A 212 -11.95 4.48 -11.07
N THR A 213 -12.88 5.44 -11.03
CA THR A 213 -13.81 5.86 -12.09
C THR A 213 -13.14 6.76 -13.13
N SER A 214 -11.83 6.97 -13.05
CA SER A 214 -11.03 7.12 -14.27
C SER A 214 -11.03 5.85 -15.16
N LEU A 215 -11.70 4.76 -14.72
CA LEU A 215 -12.08 3.61 -15.55
C LEU A 215 -13.54 3.66 -16.05
N SER A 216 -14.30 4.72 -15.78
CA SER A 216 -15.43 5.11 -16.63
C SER A 216 -14.96 6.24 -17.53
N PHE A 217 -14.85 5.91 -18.81
CA PHE A 217 -14.62 6.81 -19.93
C PHE A 217 -15.46 8.09 -19.77
N PRO A 218 -14.90 9.31 -19.91
CA PRO A 218 -15.67 10.36 -20.54
C PRO A 218 -15.87 9.89 -21.98
N PHE A 219 -17.01 9.23 -22.25
CA PHE A 219 -17.62 9.39 -23.56
C PHE A 219 -18.10 10.85 -23.60
N HIS A 220 -17.18 11.78 -23.82
CA HIS A 220 -17.54 12.98 -24.55
C HIS A 220 -17.86 12.50 -25.96
N TYR A 221 -19.14 12.19 -26.19
CA TYR A 221 -19.68 12.17 -27.53
C TYR A 221 -19.82 13.63 -27.95
N ASP A 222 -18.68 14.31 -28.12
CA ASP A 222 -18.69 15.53 -28.92
C ASP A 222 -18.57 15.09 -30.37
N ARG A 223 -19.75 14.97 -30.96
CA ARG A 223 -19.94 14.72 -32.38
C ARG A 223 -19.42 15.94 -33.14
N SER A 224 -18.11 15.99 -33.34
CA SER A 224 -17.55 16.71 -34.48
C SER A 224 -16.60 15.77 -35.21
N GLN A 225 -16.96 15.47 -36.44
CA GLN A 225 -16.12 14.73 -37.37
C GLN A 225 -14.80 15.47 -37.52
N ASN A 226 -13.67 14.78 -37.30
CA ASN A 226 -12.53 14.75 -38.23
C ASN A 226 -11.35 13.90 -37.67
N ASN A 227 -11.15 12.73 -38.28
CA ASN A 227 -9.90 11.97 -38.46
C ASN A 227 -8.67 12.25 -37.57
N GLN A 228 -8.62 11.72 -36.34
CA GLN A 228 -7.34 11.50 -35.60
C GLN A 228 -7.41 10.21 -34.75
N LEU A 229 -7.20 9.05 -35.38
CA LEU A 229 -7.35 7.70 -34.77
C LEU A 229 -6.08 6.99 -34.23
N PRO A 230 -4.82 7.46 -34.36
CA PRO A 230 -3.68 6.76 -33.72
C PRO A 230 -3.46 7.10 -32.23
N GLN A 231 -3.62 8.37 -31.85
CA GLN A 231 -3.06 8.89 -30.59
C GLN A 231 -3.83 8.45 -29.32
N GLN A 232 -5.13 8.13 -29.45
CA GLN A 232 -5.96 7.76 -28.30
C GLN A 232 -5.76 6.30 -27.86
N GLN A 233 -5.35 5.42 -28.77
CA GLN A 233 -5.05 4.02 -28.46
C GLN A 233 -3.72 3.89 -27.70
N ASP A 234 -2.70 4.65 -28.10
CA ASP A 234 -1.38 4.64 -27.47
C ASP A 234 -1.44 5.10 -26.01
N VAL A 235 -2.26 6.11 -25.70
CA VAL A 235 -2.44 6.60 -24.33
C VAL A 235 -3.10 5.55 -23.45
N ALA A 236 -4.16 4.87 -23.92
CA ALA A 236 -4.83 3.81 -23.15
C ALA A 236 -3.90 2.63 -22.87
N LEU A 237 -3.06 2.28 -23.84
CA LEU A 237 -2.06 1.22 -23.72
C LEU A 237 -0.98 1.62 -22.70
N MET A 238 -0.46 2.84 -22.78
CA MET A 238 0.50 3.38 -21.80
C MET A 238 -0.08 3.40 -20.38
N GLN A 239 -1.36 3.79 -20.22
CA GLN A 239 -2.04 3.78 -18.93
C GLN A 239 -2.05 2.38 -18.31
N PHE A 240 -2.36 1.35 -19.11
CA PHE A 240 -2.35 -0.03 -18.65
C PHE A 240 -0.93 -0.49 -18.29
N MET A 241 0.05 -0.19 -19.14
CA MET A 241 1.46 -0.55 -18.91
C MET A 241 2.03 0.10 -17.64
N LEU A 242 1.70 1.36 -17.36
CA LEU A 242 2.10 2.04 -16.13
C LEU A 242 1.44 1.42 -14.89
N ARG A 243 0.15 1.07 -14.96
CA ARG A 243 -0.57 0.43 -13.85
C ARG A 243 0.02 -0.94 -13.52
N ASP A 244 0.26 -1.75 -14.54
CA ASP A 244 0.91 -3.06 -14.43
C ASP A 244 2.34 -2.94 -13.84
N ALA A 245 3.13 -1.98 -14.31
CA ALA A 245 4.46 -1.72 -13.75
C ALA A 245 4.42 -1.30 -12.27
N ILE A 246 3.56 -0.35 -11.89
CA ILE A 246 3.42 0.13 -10.51
C ILE A 246 3.05 -1.03 -9.56
N LEU A 247 2.10 -1.88 -9.96
CA LEU A 247 1.69 -3.04 -9.16
C LEU A 247 2.83 -4.04 -8.97
N ARG A 248 3.55 -4.38 -10.05
CA ARG A 248 4.67 -5.33 -9.96
C ARG A 248 5.83 -4.76 -9.14
N LEU A 249 6.16 -3.48 -9.28
CA LEU A 249 7.23 -2.83 -8.50
C LEU A 249 6.99 -2.93 -7.00
N ARG A 250 5.75 -2.65 -6.56
CA ARG A 250 5.37 -2.76 -5.15
C ARG A 250 5.59 -4.16 -4.57
N ASN A 251 5.34 -5.19 -5.37
CA ASN A 251 5.50 -6.58 -4.95
C ASN A 251 6.95 -7.09 -5.03
N ASN A 252 7.87 -6.33 -5.64
CA ASN A 252 9.26 -6.74 -5.89
C ASN A 252 10.30 -5.89 -5.14
N GLY A 253 9.89 -5.21 -4.05
CA GLY A 253 10.82 -4.42 -3.22
C GLY A 253 11.20 -3.05 -3.82
N PHE A 254 10.37 -2.52 -4.72
CA PHE A 254 10.50 -1.17 -5.30
C PHE A 254 9.27 -0.31 -4.94
N SER A 255 8.78 -0.42 -3.71
CA SER A 255 7.57 0.26 -3.22
C SER A 255 7.71 1.77 -3.29
N ILE A 256 8.88 2.33 -2.95
CA ILE A 256 9.12 3.77 -3.00
C ILE A 256 9.02 4.29 -4.44
N LEU A 257 9.63 3.59 -5.41
CA LEU A 257 9.48 3.92 -6.82
C LEU A 257 8.02 3.76 -7.29
N SER A 258 7.32 2.72 -6.84
CA SER A 258 5.90 2.52 -7.20
C SER A 258 5.02 3.72 -6.79
N ILE A 259 5.28 4.30 -5.62
CA ILE A 259 4.60 5.50 -5.13
C ILE A 259 5.01 6.71 -5.96
N ALA A 260 6.31 6.89 -6.23
CA ALA A 260 6.78 7.99 -7.05
C ALA A 260 6.22 7.98 -8.47
N MET A 261 6.14 6.80 -9.11
CA MET A 261 5.49 6.63 -10.41
C MET A 261 3.99 6.98 -10.34
N LYS A 262 3.31 6.65 -9.24
CA LYS A 262 1.91 7.05 -9.03
C LYS A 262 1.76 8.57 -8.92
N ILE A 263 2.71 9.27 -8.28
CA ILE A 263 2.74 10.73 -8.17
C ILE A 263 3.04 11.38 -9.53
N LYS A 264 3.97 10.80 -10.30
CA LYS A 264 4.37 11.31 -11.63
C LYS A 264 3.50 10.79 -12.78
N TYR A 265 2.40 10.12 -12.49
CA TYR A 265 1.57 9.44 -13.49
C TYR A 265 1.11 10.36 -14.64
N ALA A 266 0.66 11.59 -14.32
CA ALA A 266 0.18 12.55 -15.30
C ALA A 266 1.25 12.94 -16.35
N GLU A 267 2.52 12.90 -15.97
CA GLU A 267 3.64 13.14 -16.87
C GLU A 267 4.00 11.87 -17.65
N LEU A 268 4.09 10.73 -16.96
CA LEU A 268 4.47 9.45 -17.57
C LEU A 268 3.46 8.94 -18.59
N VAL A 269 2.17 9.18 -18.39
CA VAL A 269 1.11 8.72 -19.29
C VAL A 269 1.15 9.40 -20.66
N SER A 270 1.79 10.56 -20.75
CA SER A 270 1.95 11.31 -22.00
C SER A 270 3.13 10.81 -22.86
N LEU A 271 3.93 9.87 -22.34
CA LEU A 271 5.08 9.29 -23.03
C LEU A 271 4.66 8.08 -23.88
N ASN A 272 5.37 7.84 -24.97
CA ASN A 272 5.16 6.66 -25.82
C ASN A 272 5.71 5.41 -25.14
N ASN A 273 6.90 5.52 -24.57
CA ASN A 273 7.56 4.48 -23.78
C ASN A 273 8.55 5.12 -22.81
N VAL A 274 9.04 4.35 -21.84
CA VAL A 274 9.88 4.87 -20.76
C VAL A 274 10.87 3.81 -20.27
N THR A 275 12.11 4.25 -20.05
CA THR A 275 13.13 3.50 -19.31
C THR A 275 13.35 4.17 -17.96
N ILE A 276 13.21 3.41 -16.88
CA ILE A 276 13.35 3.90 -15.52
C ILE A 276 14.53 3.18 -14.85
N PHE A 277 15.42 3.95 -14.24
CA PHE A 277 16.49 3.42 -13.41
C PHE A 277 16.10 3.52 -11.93
N ALA A 278 16.10 2.38 -11.24
CA ALA A 278 15.41 2.19 -9.98
C ALA A 278 16.35 1.75 -8.86
N LEU A 279 16.15 2.32 -7.68
CA LEU A 279 16.69 1.75 -6.45
C LEU A 279 15.63 0.91 -5.75
N ASP A 280 16.03 -0.24 -5.24
CA ASP A 280 15.17 -1.01 -4.33
C ASP A 280 15.05 -0.31 -2.97
N ASP A 281 13.97 -0.63 -2.26
CA ASP A 281 13.59 -0.01 -1.00
C ASP A 281 14.73 -0.11 0.03
N ALA A 282 15.44 -1.24 0.09
CA ALA A 282 16.55 -1.43 1.03
C ALA A 282 17.72 -0.49 0.75
N SER A 283 18.10 -0.29 -0.51
CA SER A 283 19.15 0.67 -0.89
C SER A 283 18.76 2.13 -0.58
N ILE A 284 17.48 2.48 -0.70
CA ILE A 284 16.98 3.81 -0.33
C ILE A 284 17.07 4.02 1.19
N PHE A 285 16.58 3.06 1.98
CA PHE A 285 16.65 3.12 3.44
C PHE A 285 18.08 3.05 4.00
N SER A 286 19.04 2.53 3.22
CA SER A 286 20.46 2.46 3.60
C SER A 286 21.25 3.75 3.30
N GLY A 287 20.59 4.86 2.98
CA GLY A 287 21.22 6.17 2.80
C GLY A 287 21.13 6.78 1.40
N SER A 288 20.45 6.13 0.46
CA SER A 288 20.26 6.65 -0.92
C SER A 288 19.00 7.53 -1.05
N TYR A 289 18.65 8.30 -0.02
CA TYR A 289 17.42 9.10 0.03
C TYR A 289 17.36 10.23 -1.02
N SER A 290 18.51 10.67 -1.53
CA SER A 290 18.59 11.65 -2.63
C SER A 290 17.87 11.20 -3.90
N TYR A 291 17.68 9.88 -4.08
CA TYR A 291 16.86 9.32 -5.14
C TYR A 291 15.44 9.89 -5.17
N ILE A 292 14.78 10.00 -4.00
CA ILE A 292 13.36 10.34 -3.88
C ILE A 292 13.06 11.74 -4.43
N ASN A 293 13.96 12.68 -4.20
CA ASN A 293 13.80 14.06 -4.65
C ASN A 293 14.20 14.26 -6.13
N ASN A 294 14.98 13.34 -6.69
CA ASN A 294 15.56 13.43 -8.04
C ASN A 294 15.06 12.33 -9.00
N ILE A 295 13.87 11.78 -8.76
CA ILE A 295 13.35 10.65 -9.55
C ILE A 295 13.24 10.97 -11.04
N ARG A 296 12.94 12.22 -11.41
CA ARG A 296 12.90 12.65 -12.82
C ARG A 296 14.24 12.44 -13.55
N PHE A 297 15.36 12.64 -12.85
CA PHE A 297 16.70 12.44 -13.42
C PHE A 297 17.01 10.95 -13.67
N HIS A 298 16.23 10.04 -13.10
CA HIS A 298 16.39 8.59 -13.27
C HIS A 298 15.41 8.00 -14.29
N ILE A 299 14.66 8.84 -15.01
CA ILE A 299 13.66 8.43 -15.99
C ILE A 299 14.09 8.96 -17.36
N VAL A 300 14.15 8.08 -18.36
CA VAL A 300 14.43 8.41 -19.75
C VAL A 300 13.11 8.34 -20.53
N PRO A 301 12.52 9.48 -20.93
CA PRO A 301 11.25 9.50 -21.65
C PRO A 301 11.40 9.13 -23.12
N ASN A 302 10.37 8.50 -23.68
CA ASN A 302 10.25 8.14 -25.10
C ASN A 302 11.40 7.29 -25.64
N GLN A 303 12.05 6.52 -24.75
CA GLN A 303 12.97 5.46 -25.13
C GLN A 303 12.66 4.19 -24.34
N PHE A 304 12.63 3.06 -25.04
CA PHE A 304 12.49 1.73 -24.44
C PHE A 304 13.80 0.97 -24.63
N LEU A 305 14.70 1.09 -23.65
CA LEU A 305 16.05 0.54 -23.71
C LEU A 305 16.10 -0.75 -22.89
N THR A 306 16.16 -1.90 -23.57
CA THR A 306 16.48 -3.19 -22.91
C THR A 306 17.94 -3.22 -22.49
N ILE A 307 18.32 -4.19 -21.63
CA ILE A 307 19.72 -4.34 -21.27
C ILE A 307 20.63 -4.55 -22.49
N ALA A 308 20.16 -5.30 -23.49
CA ALA A 308 20.89 -5.51 -24.74
C ALA A 308 21.04 -4.21 -25.56
N ASP A 309 20.08 -3.29 -25.47
CA ASP A 309 20.18 -1.99 -26.14
C ASP A 309 21.16 -1.08 -25.40
N LEU A 310 21.07 -1.06 -24.06
CA LEU A 310 21.98 -0.31 -23.20
C LEU A 310 23.43 -0.77 -23.42
N GLU A 311 23.70 -2.07 -23.43
CA GLU A 311 25.04 -2.62 -23.64
C GLU A 311 25.65 -2.28 -25.00
N ARG A 312 24.81 -2.02 -26.02
CA ARG A 312 25.25 -1.59 -27.35
C ARG A 312 25.58 -0.11 -27.44
N LEU A 313 25.24 0.69 -26.44
CA LEU A 313 25.50 2.13 -26.47
C LEU A 313 27.00 2.40 -26.33
N PRO A 314 27.61 3.21 -27.22
CA PRO A 314 29.00 3.59 -27.08
C PRO A 314 29.20 4.51 -25.86
N VAL A 315 30.44 4.54 -25.34
CA VAL A 315 30.84 5.49 -24.30
C VAL A 315 30.63 6.92 -24.79
N GLY A 316 30.11 7.78 -23.92
CA GLY A 316 29.77 9.17 -24.22
C GLY A 316 28.34 9.37 -24.73
N THR A 317 27.58 8.30 -24.99
CA THR A 317 26.16 8.42 -25.36
C THR A 317 25.38 9.15 -24.29
N THR A 318 24.61 10.17 -24.70
CA THR A 318 23.74 10.95 -23.81
C THR A 318 22.30 10.45 -23.87
N LEU A 319 21.70 10.22 -22.71
CA LEU A 319 20.29 9.85 -22.55
C LEU A 319 19.55 11.02 -21.90
N THR A 320 18.67 11.66 -22.66
CA THR A 320 17.86 12.77 -22.13
C THR A 320 16.95 12.26 -21.03
N THR A 321 16.90 12.95 -19.89
CA THR A 321 16.05 12.55 -18.77
C THR A 321 14.73 13.32 -18.76
N LEU A 322 13.81 12.88 -17.89
CA LEU A 322 12.56 13.60 -17.63
C LEU A 322 12.80 14.90 -16.86
N ASP A 323 13.98 15.05 -16.24
CA ASP A 323 14.40 16.32 -15.67
C ASP A 323 14.92 17.25 -16.76
N ARG A 324 14.32 18.43 -16.89
CA ARG A 324 14.48 19.27 -18.08
C ARG A 324 15.91 19.80 -18.17
N GLY A 325 16.55 19.57 -19.31
CA GLY A 325 17.93 20.02 -19.55
C GLY A 325 18.99 19.19 -18.83
N GLN A 326 18.61 18.05 -18.24
CA GLN A 326 19.53 17.11 -17.61
C GLN A 326 19.59 15.80 -18.42
N SER A 327 20.79 15.25 -18.57
CA SER A 327 21.03 14.00 -19.29
C SER A 327 21.92 13.06 -18.50
N LEU A 328 21.70 11.76 -18.68
CA LEU A 328 22.63 10.72 -18.26
C LEU A 328 23.65 10.46 -19.36
N VAL A 329 24.84 10.01 -19.00
CA VAL A 329 25.93 9.71 -19.93
C VAL A 329 26.41 8.29 -19.71
N VAL A 330 26.55 7.52 -20.79
CA VAL A 330 27.19 6.20 -20.75
C VAL A 330 28.68 6.39 -20.50
N THR A 331 29.15 6.08 -19.29
CA THR A 331 30.57 6.24 -18.90
C THR A 331 31.39 4.99 -19.16
N THR A 332 30.74 3.84 -19.32
CA THR A 332 31.41 2.57 -19.64
C THR A 332 30.46 1.72 -20.47
N ALA A 333 30.88 1.37 -21.69
CA ALA A 333 30.09 0.53 -22.60
C ALA A 333 29.99 -0.90 -22.08
N GLY A 334 28.88 -1.57 -22.38
CA GLY A 334 28.72 -3.00 -22.17
C GLY A 334 29.52 -3.79 -23.21
N GLY A 335 30.07 -4.93 -22.84
CA GLY A 335 30.87 -5.73 -23.77
C GLY A 335 31.09 -7.16 -23.32
N ILE A 336 30.91 -8.08 -24.26
CA ILE A 336 31.04 -9.54 -24.06
C ILE A 336 32.50 -9.95 -23.79
N ILE A 337 33.46 -9.14 -24.24
CA ILE A 337 34.85 -9.57 -24.39
C ILE A 337 35.74 -9.17 -23.20
N ASN A 338 35.39 -8.11 -22.45
CA ASN A 338 36.24 -7.55 -21.39
C ASN A 338 35.52 -7.26 -20.06
N ASN A 339 34.29 -7.76 -19.87
CA ASN A 339 33.51 -7.71 -18.62
C ASN A 339 33.53 -6.39 -17.79
N PRO A 340 33.55 -5.16 -18.36
CA PRO A 340 33.15 -4.03 -17.55
C PRO A 340 31.62 -4.04 -17.52
N MET A 341 31.03 -4.30 -16.35
CA MET A 341 29.59 -4.02 -16.17
C MET A 341 29.33 -2.58 -16.62
N MET A 342 28.41 -2.43 -17.57
CA MET A 342 28.06 -1.13 -18.14
C MET A 342 27.76 -0.11 -17.03
N ARG A 343 28.20 1.13 -17.24
CA ARG A 343 27.95 2.23 -16.29
C ARG A 343 27.33 3.43 -16.99
N ILE A 344 26.37 4.03 -16.31
CA ILE A 344 25.71 5.27 -16.67
C ILE A 344 25.95 6.25 -15.53
N ASN A 345 26.50 7.43 -15.81
CA ASN A 345 27.00 8.38 -14.80
C ASN A 345 27.83 7.69 -13.71
N TYR A 346 28.75 6.80 -14.11
CA TYR A 346 29.59 5.99 -13.21
C TYR A 346 28.86 4.99 -12.31
N VAL A 347 27.52 4.89 -12.39
CA VAL A 347 26.70 3.94 -11.64
C VAL A 347 26.46 2.68 -12.46
N ARG A 348 26.58 1.51 -11.81
CA ARG A 348 26.31 0.21 -12.41
C ARG A 348 24.83 -0.15 -12.35
N ILE A 349 24.37 -0.87 -13.37
CA ILE A 349 23.10 -1.61 -13.34
C ILE A 349 23.28 -2.81 -12.40
N LYS A 350 22.41 -2.90 -11.39
CA LYS A 350 22.37 -3.97 -10.37
C LYS A 350 21.60 -5.18 -10.88
N ALA A 351 20.42 -4.95 -11.46
CA ALA A 351 19.61 -5.98 -12.09
C ALA A 351 18.90 -5.39 -13.29
N ALA A 352 19.02 -6.04 -14.45
CA ALA A 352 18.38 -5.62 -15.68
C ALA A 352 16.91 -6.07 -15.73
N ASP A 353 16.09 -5.33 -16.49
CA ASP A 353 14.73 -5.71 -16.88
C ASP A 353 13.85 -6.19 -15.71
N VAL A 354 14.04 -5.62 -14.51
CA VAL A 354 13.29 -6.03 -13.29
C VAL A 354 11.78 -5.91 -13.48
N ILE A 355 11.37 -4.96 -14.31
CA ILE A 355 10.03 -4.85 -14.85
C ILE A 355 10.18 -4.64 -16.35
N ARG A 356 9.42 -5.42 -17.13
CA ARG A 356 9.34 -5.25 -18.58
C ARG A 356 7.91 -5.51 -19.04
N ASN A 357 7.33 -4.54 -19.73
CA ASN A 357 6.12 -4.71 -20.53
C ASN A 357 6.29 -3.97 -21.86
N LEU A 358 5.21 -3.62 -22.56
CA LEU A 358 5.31 -3.06 -23.91
C LEU A 358 5.91 -1.65 -23.94
N ASN A 359 5.59 -0.82 -22.93
CA ASN A 359 5.97 0.61 -22.94
C ASN A 359 6.82 1.01 -21.73
N VAL A 360 6.91 0.19 -20.69
CA VAL A 360 7.67 0.47 -19.47
C VAL A 360 8.74 -0.58 -19.28
N ILE A 361 9.97 -0.13 -19.10
CA ILE A 361 11.07 -0.96 -18.67
C ILE A 361 11.78 -0.34 -17.47
N VAL A 362 12.12 -1.17 -16.49
CA VAL A 362 12.79 -0.75 -15.28
C VAL A 362 14.06 -1.56 -15.11
N HIS A 363 15.17 -0.87 -14.84
CA HIS A 363 16.46 -1.46 -14.49
C HIS A 363 16.81 -1.04 -13.07
N SER A 364 17.21 -1.98 -12.22
CA SER A 364 17.72 -1.67 -10.89
C SER A 364 19.16 -1.18 -10.96
N ILE A 365 19.52 -0.18 -10.17
CA ILE A 365 20.88 0.40 -10.06
C ILE A 365 21.39 0.32 -8.62
N TYR A 366 22.70 0.43 -8.42
CA TYR A 366 23.30 0.35 -7.09
C TYR A 366 23.22 1.64 -6.27
N LEU A 367 23.25 2.81 -6.93
CA LEU A 367 23.29 4.13 -6.31
C LEU A 367 22.45 5.11 -7.14
N PRO A 368 21.96 6.22 -6.57
CA PRO A 368 21.34 7.28 -7.36
C PRO A 368 22.36 7.86 -8.35
N PHE A 369 21.92 8.25 -9.54
CA PHE A 369 22.81 8.90 -10.50
C PHE A 369 23.26 10.26 -9.97
N PRO A 370 24.57 10.54 -9.96
CA PRO A 370 25.07 11.88 -9.71
C PRO A 370 24.82 12.78 -10.93
N HIS A 371 24.60 14.07 -10.68
CA HIS A 371 24.63 15.07 -11.74
C HIS A 371 26.08 15.29 -12.17
N VAL A 372 26.40 14.90 -13.40
CA VAL A 372 27.73 15.13 -14.00
C VAL A 372 27.61 16.33 -14.93
N HIS A 373 28.41 17.35 -14.71
CA HIS A 373 28.56 18.42 -15.69
C HIS A 373 29.42 17.89 -16.83
N PRO A 374 28.97 17.95 -18.09
CA PRO A 374 29.82 17.61 -19.21
C PRO A 374 30.97 18.62 -19.24
N MET A 375 32.16 18.22 -18.76
CA MET A 375 33.36 18.92 -19.18
C MET A 375 33.53 18.63 -20.66
N VAL A 376 33.56 19.71 -21.45
CA VAL A 376 33.96 19.69 -22.86
C VAL A 376 35.29 18.95 -22.94
N GLY A 377 35.34 17.94 -23.81
CA GLY A 377 36.35 16.91 -23.80
C GLY A 377 37.80 17.41 -23.87
N ALA A 378 38.66 16.77 -23.09
CA ALA A 378 40.03 16.53 -23.48
C ALA A 378 40.18 15.02 -23.67
N SER A 379 40.42 14.66 -24.93
CA SER A 379 40.74 13.33 -25.43
C SER A 379 41.82 12.63 -24.60
N ASP A 380 41.50 11.47 -24.04
CA ASP A 380 42.50 10.51 -23.55
C ASP A 380 42.59 9.36 -24.56
N SER A 381 43.17 9.70 -25.70
CA SER A 381 43.80 8.76 -26.62
C SER A 381 45.30 9.03 -26.48
N MET A 382 46.06 7.95 -26.26
CA MET A 382 47.53 7.84 -26.33
C MET A 382 48.27 7.73 -24.99
N LEU A 383 48.14 6.55 -24.36
CA LEU A 383 49.30 5.93 -23.70
C LEU A 383 49.95 4.94 -24.68
N GLY A 384 50.78 5.50 -25.57
CA GLY A 384 51.73 4.78 -26.42
C GLY A 384 52.99 5.63 -26.47
N GLY A 385 54.05 5.16 -25.81
CA GLY A 385 55.24 5.94 -25.49
C GLY A 385 56.03 6.46 -26.70
N GLY A 386 56.82 7.49 -26.45
CA GLY A 386 57.77 8.02 -27.42
C GLY A 386 58.48 9.26 -26.89
N SER A 387 59.69 9.06 -26.37
CA SER A 387 60.69 10.09 -26.10
C SER A 387 60.81 11.08 -27.27
N GLN A 388 60.71 12.38 -26.98
CA GLN A 388 61.56 13.40 -27.61
C GLN A 388 61.43 14.77 -26.94
N THR A 389 62.57 15.22 -26.44
CA THR A 389 63.00 16.60 -26.24
C THR A 389 62.67 17.51 -27.42
N SER A 390 62.17 18.73 -27.17
CA SER A 390 62.73 19.99 -27.72
C SER A 390 61.86 21.23 -27.41
N THR A 391 62.47 22.15 -26.66
CA THR A 391 62.47 23.62 -26.80
C THR A 391 61.18 24.39 -27.12
N VAL A 392 60.73 25.18 -26.14
CA VAL A 392 59.86 26.35 -26.30
C VAL A 392 60.74 27.61 -26.40
N PRO A 393 60.57 28.50 -27.40
CA PRO A 393 61.12 29.85 -27.36
C PRO A 393 60.13 30.83 -26.71
N GLY A 394 60.68 31.74 -25.91
CA GLY A 394 59.96 32.69 -25.07
C GLY A 394 59.39 33.91 -25.80
N ILE A 395 58.59 34.66 -25.04
CA ILE A 395 58.28 36.07 -25.28
C ILE A 395 58.07 36.76 -23.93
N ASP A 396 58.67 37.94 -23.82
CA ASP A 396 58.95 38.76 -22.63
C ASP A 396 57.74 39.33 -21.88
N GLY A 397 57.97 39.70 -20.61
CA GLY A 397 57.09 40.56 -19.83
C GLY A 397 57.52 40.73 -18.36
N ALA A 398 58.41 41.69 -18.10
CA ALA A 398 59.06 42.04 -16.83
C ALA A 398 58.15 42.39 -15.62
N CYS A 399 58.62 42.08 -14.40
CA CYS A 399 58.99 43.06 -13.34
C CYS A 399 59.46 42.36 -12.03
N GLU A 400 60.78 42.44 -11.82
CA GLU A 400 61.59 42.59 -10.60
C GLU A 400 60.93 42.66 -9.20
N SER A 401 61.42 41.82 -8.27
CA SER A 401 62.05 42.27 -7.00
C SER A 401 62.73 41.10 -6.27
N LEU A 402 64.00 41.31 -5.92
CA LEU A 402 64.95 40.41 -5.24
C LEU A 402 64.73 40.34 -3.72
N ASP A 403 65.10 39.20 -3.12
CA ASP A 403 65.86 39.02 -1.85
C ASP A 403 65.92 37.50 -1.55
N GLU A 404 66.99 36.79 -1.91
CA GLU A 404 68.18 36.47 -1.10
C GLU A 404 67.93 35.76 0.26
N GLN A 405 67.88 34.42 0.27
CA GLN A 405 68.79 33.57 1.07
C GLN A 405 68.61 32.09 0.70
N GLY A 406 69.70 31.44 0.29
CA GLY A 406 69.71 30.08 -0.27
C GLY A 406 69.87 28.94 0.73
N GLY A 407 69.70 27.70 0.22
CA GLY A 407 70.18 26.48 0.88
C GLY A 407 69.46 25.19 0.44
N CYS A 408 70.11 24.40 -0.41
CA CYS A 408 69.70 23.04 -0.77
C CYS A 408 70.04 22.02 0.34
N GLY A 409 69.17 21.04 0.60
CA GLY A 409 69.47 19.91 1.48
C GLY A 409 68.46 18.77 1.39
N LEU A 410 68.96 17.59 1.02
CA LEU A 410 68.26 16.33 0.75
C LEU A 410 67.73 15.59 2.00
N SER A 411 66.62 14.87 1.78
CA SER A 411 66.29 13.51 2.25
C SER A 411 65.70 13.20 3.64
N GLN A 412 64.60 12.43 3.53
CA GLN A 412 64.18 11.25 4.30
C GLN A 412 63.37 11.36 5.61
N ILE A 413 62.06 11.10 5.44
CA ILE A 413 61.23 10.05 6.08
C ILE A 413 61.54 9.71 7.55
N ASN A 414 60.57 9.97 8.46
CA ASN A 414 59.96 8.93 9.29
C ASN A 414 58.66 9.39 9.98
N HIS A 415 57.84 8.37 10.26
CA HIS A 415 56.41 8.38 10.53
C HIS A 415 56.10 8.34 12.05
N VAL A 416 54.82 8.56 12.40
CA VAL A 416 54.11 8.27 13.69
C VAL A 416 54.36 9.34 14.81
N THR A 417 53.41 9.92 15.57
CA THR A 417 52.09 9.48 16.08
C THR A 417 51.26 10.66 16.64
N ALA A 418 49.92 10.58 16.47
CA ALA A 418 48.81 10.93 17.39
C ALA A 418 48.74 12.26 18.16
N GLN A 419 47.66 13.04 17.92
CA GLN A 419 46.46 13.14 18.80
C GLN A 419 45.58 14.32 18.33
N VAL A 420 44.33 14.05 17.95
CA VAL A 420 43.29 15.08 17.76
C VAL A 420 42.31 14.97 18.93
N LYS A 421 42.20 16.06 19.71
CA LYS A 421 41.22 16.25 20.78
C LYS A 421 40.01 17.01 20.22
N PRO A 422 38.76 16.63 20.53
CA PRO A 422 37.57 17.28 19.99
C PRO A 422 37.21 18.57 20.75
N HIS A 423 36.77 19.59 20.01
CA HIS A 423 36.24 20.85 20.52
C HIS A 423 34.71 20.74 20.69
N MET A 424 34.21 20.99 21.89
CA MET A 424 32.79 21.04 22.23
C MET A 424 32.28 22.50 22.08
N PRO A 425 31.03 22.75 21.66
CA PRO A 425 30.49 24.11 21.59
C PRO A 425 29.82 24.51 22.91
N GLU A 426 30.05 25.76 23.32
CA GLU A 426 29.54 26.41 24.51
C GLU A 426 28.11 26.93 24.27
N ILE A 427 27.22 26.68 25.24
CA ILE A 427 25.81 27.09 25.27
C ILE A 427 25.76 28.38 26.09
N GLU A 428 25.27 29.46 25.47
CA GLU A 428 25.09 30.77 26.12
C GLU A 428 23.62 30.92 26.53
N ASP A 429 23.40 30.88 27.85
CA ASP A 429 22.12 31.11 28.52
C ASP A 429 21.83 32.62 28.64
N HIS A 430 20.69 33.06 28.12
CA HIS A 430 20.11 34.37 28.43
C HIS A 430 18.86 34.21 29.30
N HIS A 431 18.97 34.68 30.55
CA HIS A 431 17.84 35.03 31.40
C HIS A 431 17.78 36.56 31.57
N GLY A 432 16.58 37.14 31.46
CA GLY A 432 16.34 38.53 31.84
C GLY A 432 14.94 39.06 31.52
N LEU A 433 14.05 38.94 32.51
CA LEU A 433 12.74 39.60 32.75
C LEU A 433 11.49 39.11 32.02
#